data_AF-A0A962X2G6-F1
#
_entry.id   AF-A0A962X2G6-F1
#
_cell.length_a   1.000
_cell.length_b   1.000
_cell.length_c   1.000
_cell.angle_alpha   90.00
_cell.angle_beta   90.00
_cell.angle_gamma   90.00
#
_symmetry.space_group_name_H-M   'P 1'
#
loop_
_entity.id
_entity.type
_entity.pdbx_description
1 polymer ?
#
loop_
_entity_poly.entity_id
_entity_poly.type
_entity_poly.pdbx_seq_one_letter_code
_entity_poly.pdbx_strand_id
1 'polypeptide(L)'
;MIDWNHISHHIGEQSGKTFTPLYNQSIGGGCISSSHCLSDGERKFFVKINGADLFEMFEAEAAGLKRIADTATINAPRPICSGVVDRHAYLVLEYIALGGRPNGHQAGACLAALHSHTAAQFGWGQDNYIGSTPQPNNWCDRWVDFWRQRRLAFQLQLAAKRGYRGRLQQRGEQLLDLFPALIDHNPPPSLIHGDLWSGNLSYNVSGEPVIYDPAIYFADREAELAMTELFGGFPESFYRAYNNAWPLERGYAVRKVLYNLYHLLNHLNLFGGGYAGQALHSIDHLLAELGH
;
A
#
# COMPACT_ATOMS: atom_id res chain seq x y z
N MET A 1 -25.33 3.39 15.90
CA MET A 1 -24.40 2.75 16.86
C MET A 1 -24.00 1.42 16.26
N ILE A 2 -22.74 1.01 16.36
CA ILE A 2 -22.27 -0.25 15.78
C ILE A 2 -22.73 -1.41 16.67
N ASP A 3 -23.30 -2.46 16.08
CA ASP A 3 -23.61 -3.70 16.81
C ASP A 3 -22.33 -4.55 16.98
N TRP A 4 -21.69 -4.37 18.13
CA TRP A 4 -20.49 -5.13 18.50
C TRP A 4 -20.76 -6.59 18.82
N ASN A 5 -22.00 -6.98 19.14
CA ASN A 5 -22.34 -8.37 19.40
C ASN A 5 -22.29 -9.18 18.10
N HIS A 6 -22.77 -8.60 16.99
CA HIS A 6 -22.66 -9.21 15.66
C HIS A 6 -21.19 -9.47 15.28
N ILE A 7 -20.32 -8.47 15.43
CA ILE A 7 -18.89 -8.61 15.13
C ILE A 7 -18.25 -9.67 16.04
N SER A 8 -18.59 -9.68 17.32
CA SER A 8 -18.04 -10.64 18.29
C SER A 8 -18.47 -12.08 18.01
N HIS A 9 -19.73 -12.27 17.58
CA HIS A 9 -20.24 -13.56 17.12
C HIS A 9 -19.47 -14.04 15.89
N HIS A 10 -19.30 -13.19 14.89
CA HIS A 10 -18.58 -13.53 13.67
C HIS A 10 -17.10 -13.89 13.95
N ILE A 11 -16.44 -13.18 14.87
CA ILE A 11 -15.10 -13.56 15.36
C ILE A 11 -15.14 -14.95 16.00
N GLY A 12 -16.15 -15.23 16.82
CA GLY A 12 -16.31 -16.54 17.47
C GLY A 12 -16.47 -17.69 16.47
N GLU A 13 -17.27 -17.48 15.42
CA GLU A 13 -17.48 -18.44 14.33
C GLU A 13 -16.18 -18.71 13.56
N GLN A 14 -15.46 -17.66 13.13
CA GLN A 14 -14.25 -17.81 12.32
C GLN A 14 -13.05 -18.30 13.12
N SER A 15 -12.95 -17.95 14.40
CA SER A 15 -11.87 -18.44 15.28
C SER A 15 -12.16 -19.82 15.90
N GLY A 16 -13.37 -20.35 15.72
CA GLY A 16 -13.81 -21.63 16.30
C GLY A 16 -13.99 -21.62 17.83
N LYS A 17 -14.02 -20.44 18.45
CA LYS A 17 -14.15 -20.26 19.91
C LYS A 17 -14.97 -19.01 20.21
N THR A 18 -16.06 -19.15 20.95
CA THR A 18 -16.92 -18.03 21.41
C THR A 18 -16.08 -16.86 21.89
N PHE A 19 -16.34 -15.66 21.38
CA PHE A 19 -15.63 -14.44 21.75
C PHE A 19 -16.63 -13.44 22.32
N THR A 20 -16.41 -13.03 23.57
CA THR A 20 -17.24 -12.06 24.28
C THR A 20 -16.32 -10.95 24.81
N PRO A 21 -16.23 -9.79 24.13
CA PRO A 21 -15.31 -8.75 24.53
C PRO A 21 -15.70 -8.14 25.89
N LEU A 22 -14.75 -8.10 26.81
CA LEU A 22 -14.84 -7.36 28.07
C LEU A 22 -14.50 -5.88 27.87
N TYR A 23 -13.64 -5.59 26.89
CA TYR A 23 -13.17 -4.24 26.59
C TYR A 23 -13.27 -3.96 25.09
N ASN A 24 -13.71 -2.74 24.78
CA ASN A 24 -13.64 -2.13 23.46
C ASN A 24 -12.95 -0.77 23.60
N GLN A 25 -11.71 -0.68 23.13
CA GLN A 25 -10.92 0.54 23.20
C GLN A 25 -10.77 1.12 21.80
N SER A 26 -11.18 2.38 21.60
CA SER A 26 -10.78 3.12 20.41
C SER A 26 -9.27 3.35 20.46
N ILE A 27 -8.59 2.99 19.38
CA ILE A 27 -7.15 3.15 19.22
C ILE A 27 -6.89 4.02 17.99
N GLY A 28 -5.95 4.96 18.13
CA GLY A 28 -5.53 5.80 17.00
C GLY A 28 -4.83 4.95 15.92
N GLY A 29 -4.72 5.50 14.70
CA GLY A 29 -3.89 4.91 13.64
C GLY A 29 -4.53 4.83 12.25
N GLY A 30 -5.84 5.00 12.11
CA GLY A 30 -6.49 5.06 10.79
C GLY A 30 -6.61 6.49 10.28
N CYS A 31 -6.16 6.76 9.05
CA CYS A 31 -6.42 8.05 8.39
C CYS A 31 -7.85 8.15 7.84
N ILE A 32 -8.47 7.01 7.52
CA ILE A 32 -9.77 6.93 6.81
C ILE A 32 -10.84 6.17 7.62
N SER A 33 -10.43 5.17 8.41
CA SER A 33 -11.31 4.29 9.18
C SER A 33 -11.11 4.48 10.68
N SER A 34 -12.15 4.25 11.49
CA SER A 34 -12.01 4.19 12.95
C SER A 34 -11.50 2.82 13.37
N SER A 35 -10.52 2.80 14.27
CA SER A 35 -9.83 1.57 14.71
C SER A 35 -10.12 1.27 16.18
N HIS A 36 -10.33 -0.01 16.49
CA HIS A 36 -10.70 -0.49 17.81
C HIS A 36 -9.88 -1.72 18.19
N CYS A 37 -9.58 -1.87 19.49
CA CYS A 37 -9.11 -3.12 20.08
C CYS A 37 -10.25 -3.75 20.87
N LEU A 38 -10.69 -4.94 20.44
CA LEU A 38 -11.61 -5.78 21.20
C LEU A 38 -10.81 -6.80 21.99
N SER A 39 -11.11 -6.94 23.28
CA SER A 39 -10.41 -7.86 24.18
C SER A 39 -11.37 -8.60 25.10
N ASP A 40 -11.28 -9.92 25.17
CA ASP A 40 -11.99 -10.76 26.17
C ASP A 40 -11.17 -10.99 27.45
N GLY A 41 -9.96 -10.42 27.52
CA GLY A 41 -9.01 -10.55 28.64
C GLY A 41 -7.86 -11.52 28.34
N GLU A 42 -8.06 -12.45 27.39
CA GLU A 42 -7.04 -13.40 26.94
C GLU A 42 -6.65 -13.15 25.48
N ARG A 43 -7.65 -12.97 24.61
CA ARG A 43 -7.52 -12.71 23.18
C ARG A 43 -7.81 -11.25 22.87
N LYS A 44 -7.10 -10.73 21.87
CA LYS A 44 -7.28 -9.39 21.34
C LYS A 44 -7.45 -9.43 19.83
N PHE A 45 -8.31 -8.56 19.32
CA PHE A 45 -8.53 -8.36 17.89
C PHE A 45 -8.48 -6.88 17.56
N PHE A 46 -7.89 -6.56 16.42
CA PHE A 46 -7.89 -5.21 15.86
C PHE A 46 -9.06 -5.10 14.89
N VAL A 47 -9.93 -4.10 15.05
CA VAL A 47 -11.13 -3.94 14.23
C VAL A 47 -11.11 -2.57 13.58
N LYS A 48 -11.15 -2.55 12.25
CA LYS A 48 -11.41 -1.34 11.45
C LYS A 48 -12.89 -1.24 11.15
N ILE A 49 -13.43 -0.03 11.22
CA ILE A 49 -14.81 0.28 10.88
C ILE A 49 -14.87 1.46 9.92
N ASN A 50 -15.77 1.38 8.93
CA ASN A 50 -16.11 2.49 8.04
C ASN A 50 -17.56 2.38 7.56
N GLY A 51 -17.99 3.27 6.65
CA GLY A 51 -19.30 3.18 5.98
C GLY A 51 -19.46 1.86 5.21
N ALA A 52 -20.68 1.34 5.12
CA ALA A 52 -20.99 0.09 4.42
C ALA A 52 -20.58 0.10 2.94
N ASP A 53 -20.55 1.27 2.31
CA ASP A 53 -20.11 1.50 0.93
C ASP A 53 -18.62 1.22 0.71
N LEU A 54 -17.82 1.13 1.78
CA LEU A 54 -16.39 0.82 1.73
C LEU A 54 -16.09 -0.65 2.06
N PHE A 55 -17.09 -1.54 2.02
CA PHE A 55 -16.90 -2.96 2.28
C PHE A 55 -15.88 -3.61 1.31
N GLU A 56 -15.97 -3.31 0.02
CA GLU A 56 -15.03 -3.83 -1.00
C GLU A 56 -13.57 -3.43 -0.71
N MET A 57 -13.35 -2.25 -0.11
CA MET A 57 -12.03 -1.80 0.32
C MET A 57 -11.46 -2.70 1.42
N PHE A 58 -12.29 -3.11 2.39
CA PHE A 58 -11.88 -4.04 3.43
C PHE A 58 -11.67 -5.46 2.93
N GLU A 59 -12.46 -5.93 1.97
CA GLU A 59 -12.22 -7.23 1.33
C GLU A 59 -10.89 -7.24 0.57
N ALA A 60 -10.60 -6.16 -0.16
CA ALA A 60 -9.33 -6.01 -0.87
C ALA A 60 -8.13 -5.94 0.09
N GLU A 61 -8.24 -5.18 1.19
CA GLU A 61 -7.21 -5.11 2.23
C GLU A 61 -6.97 -6.48 2.89
N ALA A 62 -8.04 -7.20 3.23
CA ALA A 62 -7.96 -8.54 3.79
C ALA A 62 -7.24 -9.52 2.84
N ALA A 63 -7.59 -9.49 1.55
CA ALA A 63 -6.91 -10.32 0.54
C ALA A 63 -5.41 -9.98 0.44
N GLY A 64 -5.06 -8.69 0.52
CA GLY A 64 -3.68 -8.21 0.51
C GLY A 64 -2.87 -8.67 1.72
N LEU A 65 -3.41 -8.44 2.92
CA LEU A 65 -2.80 -8.86 4.18
C LEU A 65 -2.62 -10.38 4.25
N LYS A 66 -3.64 -11.14 3.83
CA LYS A 66 -3.52 -12.60 3.76
C LYS A 66 -2.39 -13.02 2.83
N ARG A 67 -2.31 -12.43 1.63
CA ARG A 67 -1.27 -12.78 0.65
C ARG A 67 0.13 -12.51 1.19
N ILE A 68 0.35 -11.38 1.87
CA ILE A 68 1.62 -11.05 2.52
C ILE A 68 1.89 -12.03 3.68
N ALA A 69 0.94 -12.27 4.57
CA ALA A 69 1.13 -13.18 5.70
C ALA A 69 1.43 -14.63 5.27
N ASP A 70 0.92 -15.07 4.12
CA ASP A 70 1.18 -16.39 3.55
C ASP A 70 2.58 -16.54 2.94
N THR A 71 3.32 -15.44 2.66
CA THR A 71 4.73 -15.54 2.23
C THR A 71 5.66 -15.91 3.37
N ALA A 72 5.26 -15.64 4.62
CA ALA A 72 6.07 -15.81 5.82
C ALA A 72 7.44 -15.08 5.75
N THR A 73 7.50 -13.94 5.04
CA THR A 73 8.74 -13.15 4.86
C THR A 73 8.83 -11.93 5.79
N ILE A 74 7.69 -11.28 6.04
CA ILE A 74 7.55 -10.12 6.92
C ILE A 74 6.22 -10.24 7.67
N ASN A 75 6.16 -9.78 8.92
CA ASN A 75 4.93 -9.89 9.68
C ASN A 75 3.87 -8.95 9.09
N ALA A 76 2.67 -9.48 8.91
CA ALA A 76 1.47 -8.72 8.57
C ALA A 76 0.30 -9.31 9.37
N PRO A 77 -0.63 -8.47 9.89
CA PRO A 77 -1.74 -8.96 10.68
C PRO A 77 -2.64 -9.87 9.85
N ARG A 78 -2.92 -11.09 10.36
CA ARG A 78 -3.80 -12.03 9.67
C ARG A 78 -5.26 -11.55 9.70
N PRO A 79 -5.96 -11.51 8.56
CA PRO A 79 -7.41 -11.27 8.56
C PRO A 79 -8.15 -12.42 9.23
N ILE A 80 -9.12 -12.06 10.07
CA ILE A 80 -9.99 -13.02 10.79
C ILE A 80 -11.35 -13.08 10.10
N CYS A 81 -12.00 -11.93 9.93
CA CYS A 81 -13.27 -11.81 9.23
C CYS A 81 -13.53 -10.38 8.79
N SER A 82 -14.40 -10.20 7.80
CA SER A 82 -14.93 -8.91 7.37
C SER A 82 -16.43 -9.04 7.13
N GLY A 83 -17.16 -7.94 7.22
CA GLY A 83 -18.59 -7.95 6.94
C GLY A 83 -19.22 -6.56 6.96
N VAL A 84 -20.54 -6.55 6.81
CA VAL A 84 -21.37 -5.36 6.96
C VAL A 84 -22.37 -5.59 8.09
N VAL A 85 -22.48 -4.61 8.98
CA VAL A 85 -23.49 -4.57 10.03
C VAL A 85 -24.15 -3.19 10.06
N ASP A 86 -25.47 -3.17 9.96
CA ASP A 86 -26.27 -1.96 9.76
C ASP A 86 -25.80 -1.12 8.57
N ARG A 87 -25.13 0.01 8.84
CA ARG A 87 -24.58 0.96 7.87
C ARG A 87 -23.05 1.02 7.91
N HIS A 88 -22.41 0.04 8.54
CA HIS A 88 -20.97 0.00 8.72
C HIS A 88 -20.37 -1.25 8.11
N ALA A 89 -19.28 -1.10 7.37
CA ALA A 89 -18.39 -2.19 7.03
C ALA A 89 -17.35 -2.36 8.14
N TYR A 90 -16.87 -3.59 8.32
CA TYR A 90 -15.81 -3.90 9.28
C TYR A 90 -14.79 -4.88 8.72
N LEU A 91 -13.55 -4.76 9.20
CA LEU A 91 -12.46 -5.71 9.02
C LEU A 91 -11.85 -6.04 10.37
N VAL A 92 -11.89 -7.31 10.75
CA VAL A 92 -11.24 -7.84 11.95
C VAL A 92 -9.94 -8.51 11.58
N LEU A 93 -8.88 -8.10 12.25
CA LEU A 93 -7.51 -8.57 12.09
C LEU A 93 -6.98 -9.14 13.41
N GLU A 94 -5.96 -9.98 13.29
CA GLU A 94 -5.05 -10.30 14.37
C GLU A 94 -4.55 -9.02 15.06
N TYR A 95 -4.61 -9.00 16.39
CA TYR A 95 -4.01 -7.92 17.16
C TYR A 95 -2.51 -8.16 17.35
N ILE A 96 -1.68 -7.29 16.76
CA ILE A 96 -0.24 -7.29 16.98
C ILE A 96 0.12 -6.15 17.93
N ALA A 97 0.76 -6.49 19.06
CA ALA A 97 1.26 -5.48 20.00
C ALA A 97 2.49 -4.77 19.41
N LEU A 98 2.31 -3.52 19.03
CA LEU A 98 3.36 -2.64 18.49
C LEU A 98 4.08 -1.88 19.61
N GLY A 99 5.25 -1.32 19.29
CA GLY A 99 6.05 -0.50 20.20
C GLY A 99 7.47 -1.01 20.42
N GLY A 100 7.93 -1.95 19.59
CA GLY A 100 9.33 -2.39 19.59
C GLY A 100 10.29 -1.31 19.12
N ARG A 101 11.58 -1.54 19.40
CA ARG A 101 12.65 -0.68 18.87
C ARG A 101 12.79 -0.92 17.35
N PRO A 102 12.95 0.14 16.54
CA PRO A 102 13.17 -0.02 15.11
C PRO A 102 14.41 -0.86 14.78
N ASN A 103 14.21 -1.89 13.94
CA ASN A 103 15.27 -2.70 13.37
C ASN A 103 15.26 -2.60 11.84
N GLY A 104 15.82 -1.50 11.32
CA GLY A 104 15.84 -1.23 9.88
C GLY A 104 16.52 -2.35 9.07
N HIS A 105 17.60 -2.94 9.59
CA HIS A 105 18.30 -4.02 8.90
C HIS A 105 17.40 -5.24 8.65
N GLN A 106 16.67 -5.70 9.68
CA GLN A 106 15.73 -6.80 9.53
C GLN A 106 14.57 -6.42 8.60
N ALA A 107 14.02 -5.21 8.73
CA ALA A 107 12.96 -4.73 7.84
C ALA A 107 13.38 -4.75 6.36
N GLY A 108 14.61 -4.31 6.04
CA GLY A 108 15.13 -4.30 4.67
C GLY A 108 15.33 -5.71 4.12
N ALA A 109 15.86 -6.63 4.93
CA ALA A 109 16.03 -8.03 4.55
C ALA A 109 14.68 -8.75 4.34
N CYS A 110 13.72 -8.55 5.25
CA CYS A 110 12.37 -9.09 5.14
C CYS A 110 11.62 -8.57 3.91
N LEU A 111 11.79 -7.29 3.55
CA LEU A 111 11.19 -6.73 2.35
C LEU A 111 11.81 -7.30 1.07
N ALA A 112 13.13 -7.47 1.03
CA ALA A 112 13.78 -8.14 -0.11
C ALA A 112 13.27 -9.59 -0.27
N ALA A 113 13.05 -10.30 0.84
CA ALA A 113 12.45 -11.62 0.83
C ALA A 113 11.01 -11.59 0.31
N LEU A 114 10.18 -10.61 0.72
CA LEU A 114 8.82 -10.43 0.20
C LEU A 114 8.82 -10.25 -1.32
N HIS A 115 9.66 -9.34 -1.84
CA HIS A 115 9.77 -9.09 -3.27
C HIS A 115 10.25 -10.30 -4.07
N SER A 116 10.91 -11.29 -3.44
CA SER A 116 11.32 -12.52 -4.12
C SER A 116 10.14 -13.43 -4.49
N HIS A 117 8.95 -13.19 -3.91
CA HIS A 117 7.71 -13.83 -4.35
C HIS A 117 7.23 -13.20 -5.65
N THR A 118 7.48 -13.88 -6.77
CA THR A 118 7.19 -13.39 -8.11
C THR A 118 5.95 -14.04 -8.73
N ALA A 119 5.44 -13.43 -9.81
CA ALA A 119 4.40 -13.97 -10.67
C ALA A 119 4.82 -13.95 -12.14
N ALA A 120 4.00 -14.54 -13.01
CA ALA A 120 4.24 -14.55 -14.46
C ALA A 120 3.95 -13.18 -15.13
N GLN A 121 3.08 -12.38 -14.53
CA GLN A 121 2.58 -11.10 -15.09
C GLN A 121 2.50 -10.04 -13.98
N PHE A 122 2.45 -8.77 -14.39
CA PHE A 122 2.21 -7.64 -13.48
C PHE A 122 0.73 -7.44 -13.22
N GLY A 123 0.40 -7.00 -12.01
CA GLY A 123 -0.99 -6.79 -11.58
C GLY A 123 -1.42 -7.70 -10.45
N TRP A 124 -2.73 -7.90 -10.31
CA TRP A 124 -3.34 -8.69 -9.26
C TRP A 124 -4.67 -9.28 -9.76
N GLY A 125 -5.16 -10.33 -9.10
CA GLY A 125 -6.39 -11.02 -9.48
C GLY A 125 -7.67 -10.18 -9.33
N GLN A 126 -7.59 -9.06 -8.61
CA GLN A 126 -8.69 -8.12 -8.40
C GLN A 126 -8.15 -6.69 -8.28
N ASP A 127 -8.99 -5.71 -8.62
CA ASP A 127 -8.74 -4.32 -8.28
C ASP A 127 -8.76 -4.13 -6.76
N ASN A 128 -8.00 -3.16 -6.28
CA ASN A 128 -7.97 -2.77 -4.88
C ASN A 128 -7.91 -1.24 -4.76
N TYR A 129 -7.38 -0.73 -3.65
CA TYR A 129 -7.38 0.70 -3.35
C TYR A 129 -6.02 1.16 -2.84
N ILE A 130 -5.68 2.41 -3.15
CA ILE A 130 -4.52 3.13 -2.61
C ILE A 130 -5.04 4.34 -1.82
N GLY A 131 -5.20 4.18 -0.50
CA GLY A 131 -6.11 5.01 0.27
C GLY A 131 -7.56 4.74 -0.16
N SER A 132 -8.32 5.78 -0.51
CA SER A 132 -9.69 5.62 -1.05
C SER A 132 -9.77 5.68 -2.58
N THR A 133 -8.63 5.79 -3.28
CA THR A 133 -8.59 5.80 -4.74
C THR A 133 -8.60 4.37 -5.28
N PRO A 134 -9.50 4.00 -6.21
CA PRO A 134 -9.46 2.71 -6.88
C PRO A 134 -8.12 2.51 -7.61
N GLN A 135 -7.58 1.30 -7.54
CA GLN A 135 -6.31 0.91 -8.14
C GLN A 135 -6.54 -0.26 -9.12
N PRO A 136 -6.60 0.01 -10.44
CA PRO A 136 -6.79 -1.02 -11.45
C PRO A 136 -5.60 -1.99 -11.50
N ASN A 137 -5.87 -3.29 -11.54
CA ASN A 137 -4.84 -4.32 -11.39
C ASN A 137 -4.91 -5.44 -12.43
N ASN A 138 -5.80 -5.37 -13.42
CA ASN A 138 -5.88 -6.38 -14.48
C ASN A 138 -4.50 -6.72 -15.04
N TRP A 139 -4.23 -8.02 -15.14
CA TRP A 139 -2.94 -8.57 -15.55
C TRP A 139 -2.37 -7.93 -16.83
N CYS A 140 -1.05 -7.78 -16.86
CA CYS A 140 -0.32 -7.24 -17.99
C CYS A 140 1.07 -7.89 -18.07
N ASP A 141 1.50 -8.23 -19.28
CA ASP A 141 2.81 -8.87 -19.51
C ASP A 141 3.98 -7.89 -19.38
N ARG A 142 3.75 -6.61 -19.64
CA ARG A 142 4.80 -5.60 -19.77
C ARG A 142 4.68 -4.55 -18.69
N TRP A 143 5.72 -4.41 -17.88
CA TRP A 143 5.74 -3.44 -16.77
C TRP A 143 5.48 -2.01 -17.25
N VAL A 144 6.15 -1.63 -18.34
CA VAL A 144 6.02 -0.29 -18.94
C VAL A 144 4.56 0.04 -19.29
N ASP A 145 3.82 -0.92 -19.86
CA ASP A 145 2.42 -0.72 -20.23
C ASP A 145 1.51 -0.70 -19.00
N PHE A 146 1.79 -1.59 -18.03
CA PHE A 146 1.09 -1.62 -16.76
C PHE A 146 1.19 -0.27 -16.03
N TRP A 147 2.40 0.23 -15.80
CA TRP A 147 2.62 1.48 -15.05
C TRP A 147 2.08 2.70 -15.80
N ARG A 148 2.32 2.78 -17.12
CA ARG A 148 1.81 3.88 -17.95
C ARG A 148 0.29 3.98 -17.86
N GLN A 149 -0.41 2.87 -18.05
CA GLN A 149 -1.87 2.88 -18.21
C GLN A 149 -2.61 2.82 -16.86
N ARG A 150 -2.25 1.87 -15.99
CA ARG A 150 -3.00 1.55 -14.76
C ARG A 150 -2.54 2.33 -13.54
N ARG A 151 -1.41 3.05 -13.64
CA ARG A 151 -0.92 3.94 -12.59
C ARG A 151 -0.99 5.38 -13.08
N LEU A 152 -0.03 5.84 -13.88
CA LEU A 152 0.08 7.28 -14.19
C LEU A 152 -1.11 7.83 -14.98
N ALA A 153 -1.49 7.20 -16.11
CA ALA A 153 -2.61 7.70 -16.91
C ALA A 153 -3.92 7.70 -16.13
N PHE A 154 -4.18 6.64 -15.34
CA PHE A 154 -5.34 6.57 -14.47
C PHE A 154 -5.39 7.73 -13.46
N GLN A 155 -4.29 8.01 -12.76
CA GLN A 155 -4.22 9.09 -11.79
C GLN A 155 -4.37 10.49 -12.43
N LEU A 156 -3.78 10.71 -13.61
CA LEU A 156 -3.94 11.96 -14.38
C LEU A 156 -5.39 12.16 -14.84
N GLN A 157 -6.04 11.11 -15.33
CA GLN A 157 -7.46 11.14 -15.71
C GLN A 157 -8.35 11.44 -14.49
N LEU A 158 -8.06 10.85 -13.33
CA LEU A 158 -8.77 11.15 -12.10
C LEU A 158 -8.58 12.61 -11.67
N ALA A 159 -7.35 13.13 -11.78
CA ALA A 159 -7.06 14.53 -11.50
C ALA A 159 -7.83 15.47 -12.45
N ALA A 160 -7.91 15.13 -13.75
CA ALA A 160 -8.70 15.89 -14.72
C ALA A 160 -10.20 15.91 -14.36
N LYS A 161 -10.76 14.76 -13.95
CA LYS A 161 -12.15 14.66 -13.46
C LYS A 161 -12.40 15.50 -12.22
N ARG A 162 -11.38 15.68 -11.37
CA ARG A 162 -11.40 16.53 -10.16
C ARG A 162 -11.10 18.01 -10.45
N GLY A 163 -10.95 18.39 -11.72
CA GLY A 163 -10.80 19.80 -12.15
C GLY A 163 -9.35 20.24 -12.34
N TYR A 164 -8.35 19.38 -12.12
CA TYR A 164 -6.96 19.70 -12.40
C TYR A 164 -6.68 19.67 -13.90
N ARG A 165 -6.63 20.85 -14.52
CA ARG A 165 -6.43 21.08 -15.97
C ARG A 165 -5.16 21.90 -16.25
N GLY A 166 -4.92 22.21 -17.52
CA GLY A 166 -3.84 23.09 -17.95
C GLY A 166 -2.47 22.40 -17.94
N ARG A 167 -1.45 23.08 -17.42
CA ARG A 167 -0.04 22.65 -17.55
C ARG A 167 0.25 21.25 -17.00
N LEU A 168 -0.40 20.87 -15.89
CA LEU A 168 -0.27 19.52 -15.32
C LEU A 168 -0.71 18.45 -16.31
N GLN A 169 -1.87 18.64 -16.97
CA GLN A 169 -2.38 17.67 -17.95
C GLN A 169 -1.54 17.68 -19.23
N GLN A 170 -1.19 18.86 -19.75
CA GLN A 170 -0.36 18.99 -20.95
C GLN A 170 0.99 18.29 -20.79
N ARG A 171 1.70 18.54 -19.68
CA ARG A 171 3.01 17.90 -19.42
C ARG A 171 2.84 16.42 -19.07
N GLY A 172 1.75 16.05 -18.39
CA GLY A 172 1.40 14.65 -18.12
C GLY A 172 1.17 13.84 -19.41
N GLU A 173 0.43 14.39 -20.37
CA GLU A 173 0.23 13.77 -21.70
C GLU A 173 1.55 13.62 -22.44
N GLN A 174 2.38 14.68 -22.48
CA GLN A 174 3.71 14.61 -23.08
C GLN A 174 4.59 13.52 -22.43
N LEU A 175 4.55 13.41 -21.10
CA LEU A 175 5.26 12.36 -20.37
C LEU A 175 4.74 10.96 -20.72
N LEU A 176 3.42 10.80 -20.85
CA LEU A 176 2.81 9.51 -21.24
C LEU A 176 3.20 9.09 -22.66
N ASP A 177 3.41 10.03 -23.58
CA ASP A 177 3.86 9.74 -24.95
C ASP A 177 5.33 9.28 -24.99
N LEU A 178 6.16 9.88 -24.12
CA LEU A 178 7.59 9.56 -24.00
C LEU A 178 7.88 8.45 -22.98
N PHE A 179 6.85 7.96 -22.29
CA PHE A 179 6.96 7.05 -21.16
C PHE A 179 7.85 5.82 -21.39
N PRO A 180 7.84 5.16 -22.57
CA PRO A 180 8.69 3.99 -22.82
C PRO A 180 10.19 4.27 -22.67
N ALA A 181 10.64 5.51 -22.79
CA ALA A 181 12.05 5.88 -22.63
C ALA A 181 12.50 5.98 -21.16
N LEU A 182 11.56 6.00 -20.20
CA LEU A 182 11.86 6.16 -18.76
C LEU A 182 12.03 4.83 -18.01
N ILE A 183 11.65 3.72 -18.63
CA ILE A 183 11.81 2.37 -18.09
C ILE A 183 12.64 1.57 -19.08
N ASP A 184 13.92 1.44 -18.78
CA ASP A 184 14.94 0.81 -19.62
C ASP A 184 15.25 -0.65 -19.24
N HIS A 185 14.46 -1.23 -18.33
CA HIS A 185 14.63 -2.61 -17.87
C HIS A 185 13.32 -3.42 -17.90
N ASN A 186 13.46 -4.74 -17.74
CA ASN A 186 12.34 -5.68 -17.65
C ASN A 186 12.39 -6.42 -16.30
N PRO A 187 11.85 -5.81 -15.23
CA PRO A 187 11.94 -6.37 -13.89
C PRO A 187 11.09 -7.65 -13.76
N PRO A 188 11.40 -8.56 -12.84
CA PRO A 188 10.46 -9.61 -12.49
C PRO A 188 9.21 -8.99 -11.81
N PRO A 189 7.99 -9.52 -12.02
CA PRO A 189 6.80 -9.09 -11.29
C PRO A 189 6.88 -9.53 -9.83
N SER A 190 7.42 -8.67 -8.97
CA SER A 190 7.59 -8.89 -7.53
C SER A 190 6.32 -8.51 -6.76
N LEU A 191 5.90 -9.34 -5.81
CA LEU A 191 4.84 -8.96 -4.87
C LEU A 191 5.32 -7.79 -4.02
N ILE A 192 4.64 -6.65 -4.11
CA ILE A 192 4.90 -5.48 -3.28
C ILE A 192 3.75 -5.22 -2.29
N HIS A 193 4.04 -4.51 -1.21
CA HIS A 193 3.02 -3.97 -0.30
C HIS A 193 2.18 -2.86 -0.97
N GLY A 194 2.79 -2.01 -1.80
CA GLY A 194 2.12 -1.06 -2.68
C GLY A 194 1.79 0.31 -2.06
N ASP A 195 1.82 0.42 -0.74
CA ASP A 195 1.69 1.69 0.01
C ASP A 195 2.69 1.76 1.18
N LEU A 196 3.94 1.36 0.97
CA LEU A 196 4.90 1.21 2.07
C LEU A 196 5.64 2.53 2.37
N TRP A 197 5.16 3.25 3.39
CA TRP A 197 5.81 4.42 3.97
C TRP A 197 5.92 4.28 5.49
N SER A 198 6.50 5.26 6.18
CA SER A 198 6.75 5.19 7.64
C SER A 198 5.51 5.02 8.49
N GLY A 199 4.32 5.38 7.99
CA GLY A 199 3.04 5.11 8.64
C GLY A 199 2.61 3.64 8.59
N ASN A 200 3.07 2.87 7.60
CA ASN A 200 2.64 1.50 7.32
C ASN A 200 3.72 0.44 7.65
N LEU A 201 4.79 0.85 8.34
CA LEU A 201 5.81 -0.02 8.91
C LEU A 201 5.96 0.28 10.40
N SER A 202 5.79 -0.73 11.23
CA SER A 202 6.05 -0.66 12.67
C SER A 202 6.84 -1.89 13.13
N TYR A 203 7.03 -2.00 14.44
CA TYR A 203 7.79 -3.09 15.06
C TYR A 203 6.98 -3.64 16.23
N ASN A 204 6.84 -4.96 16.27
CA ASN A 204 6.19 -5.63 17.40
C ASN A 204 7.05 -5.50 18.67
N VAL A 205 6.53 -5.87 19.84
CA VAL A 205 7.27 -5.81 21.11
C VAL A 205 8.61 -6.56 21.12
N SER A 206 8.79 -7.55 20.23
CA SER A 206 10.04 -8.30 20.04
C SER A 206 11.04 -7.59 19.11
N GLY A 207 10.65 -6.46 18.50
CA GLY A 207 11.48 -5.70 17.57
C GLY A 207 11.42 -6.19 16.12
N GLU A 208 10.51 -7.09 15.79
CA GLU A 208 10.36 -7.61 14.42
C GLU A 208 9.49 -6.67 13.58
N PRO A 209 9.82 -6.46 12.29
CA PRO A 209 9.09 -5.56 11.42
C PRO A 209 7.69 -6.09 11.13
N VAL A 210 6.70 -5.20 11.19
CA VAL A 210 5.29 -5.45 10.90
C VAL A 210 4.81 -4.43 9.89
N ILE A 211 4.25 -4.90 8.77
CA ILE A 211 3.61 -4.04 7.77
C ILE A 211 2.10 -4.23 7.77
N TYR A 212 1.37 -3.18 7.44
CA TYR A 212 -0.10 -3.16 7.45
C TYR A 212 -0.61 -2.10 6.48
N ASP A 213 -1.91 -2.18 6.16
CA ASP A 213 -2.62 -1.32 5.21
C ASP A 213 -2.09 -1.43 3.77
N PRO A 214 -2.02 -2.65 3.20
CA PRO A 214 -1.42 -2.85 1.89
C PRO A 214 -2.36 -2.47 0.73
N ALA A 215 -1.73 -2.08 -0.38
CA ALA A 215 -2.33 -1.89 -1.69
C ALA A 215 -1.66 -2.82 -2.72
N ILE A 216 -1.63 -4.13 -2.43
CA ILE A 216 -0.74 -5.09 -3.12
C ILE A 216 -0.98 -5.23 -4.62
N TYR A 217 0.09 -5.56 -5.34
CA TYR A 217 0.08 -6.13 -6.69
C TYR A 217 1.48 -6.66 -7.01
N PHE A 218 1.61 -7.40 -8.12
CA PHE A 218 2.90 -7.75 -8.67
C PHE A 218 3.44 -6.61 -9.54
N ALA A 219 4.62 -6.12 -9.23
CA ALA A 219 5.17 -4.87 -9.70
C ALA A 219 6.69 -4.95 -9.95
N ASP A 220 7.27 -3.89 -10.51
CA ASP A 220 8.67 -3.62 -10.24
C ASP A 220 8.87 -3.28 -8.75
N ARG A 221 9.76 -4.02 -8.09
CA ARG A 221 10.15 -3.81 -6.69
C ARG A 221 10.70 -2.40 -6.42
N GLU A 222 11.26 -1.75 -7.44
CA GLU A 222 11.77 -0.38 -7.31
C GLU A 222 10.64 0.63 -7.02
N ALA A 223 9.40 0.33 -7.41
CA ALA A 223 8.25 1.19 -7.10
C ALA A 223 7.95 1.27 -5.59
N GLU A 224 8.09 0.14 -4.89
CA GLU A 224 7.94 0.08 -3.43
C GLU A 224 9.08 0.82 -2.72
N LEU A 225 10.33 0.61 -3.15
CA LEU A 225 11.47 1.32 -2.56
C LEU A 225 11.37 2.83 -2.75
N ALA A 226 10.95 3.29 -3.93
CA ALA A 226 10.73 4.70 -4.17
C ALA A 226 9.75 5.31 -3.17
N MET A 227 8.62 4.62 -2.91
CA MET A 227 7.61 5.05 -1.95
C MET A 227 8.18 5.13 -0.52
N THR A 228 9.04 4.18 -0.13
CA THR A 228 9.67 4.19 1.20
C THR A 228 10.53 5.44 1.42
N GLU A 229 11.07 6.03 0.35
CA GLU A 229 11.89 7.25 0.39
C GLU A 229 11.08 8.56 0.34
N LEU A 230 9.81 8.53 -0.06
CA LEU A 230 9.03 9.74 -0.37
C LEU A 230 8.62 10.55 0.88
N PHE A 231 8.21 9.88 1.95
CA PHE A 231 7.66 10.51 3.16
C PHE A 231 8.54 10.30 4.40
N GLY A 232 9.75 10.88 4.34
CA GLY A 232 10.70 10.91 5.45
C GLY A 232 11.73 9.77 5.46
N GLY A 233 11.53 8.73 4.63
CA GLY A 233 12.50 7.65 4.49
C GLY A 233 12.52 6.66 5.66
N PHE A 234 13.14 5.51 5.41
CA PHE A 234 13.56 4.58 6.47
C PHE A 234 15.02 4.80 6.88
N PRO A 235 15.48 4.22 8.01
CA PRO A 235 16.89 4.31 8.40
C PRO A 235 17.83 3.74 7.33
N GLU A 236 19.05 4.26 7.20
CA GLU A 236 20.03 3.79 6.21
C GLU A 236 20.31 2.27 6.30
N SER A 237 20.24 1.69 7.50
CA SER A 237 20.40 0.27 7.72
C SER A 237 19.37 -0.59 6.97
N PHE A 238 18.16 -0.06 6.73
CA PHE A 238 17.15 -0.69 5.89
C PHE A 238 17.60 -0.79 4.44
N TYR A 239 17.96 0.35 3.82
CA TYR A 239 18.35 0.38 2.42
C TYR A 239 19.61 -0.44 2.16
N ARG A 240 20.58 -0.39 3.09
CA ARG A 240 21.79 -1.23 3.03
C ARG A 240 21.45 -2.72 3.09
N ALA A 241 20.59 -3.14 4.00
CA ALA A 241 20.19 -4.56 4.12
C ALA A 241 19.46 -5.04 2.87
N TYR A 242 18.50 -4.24 2.39
CA TYR A 242 17.77 -4.54 1.17
C TYR A 242 18.72 -4.66 -0.03
N ASN A 243 19.58 -3.65 -0.25
CA ASN A 243 20.48 -3.62 -1.41
C ASN A 243 21.55 -4.72 -1.35
N ASN A 244 21.93 -5.18 -0.15
CA ASN A 244 22.79 -6.36 0.00
C ASN A 244 22.09 -7.66 -0.43
N ALA A 245 20.79 -7.78 -0.18
CA ALA A 245 20.00 -8.95 -0.56
C ALA A 245 19.60 -8.93 -2.04
N TRP A 246 19.20 -7.75 -2.56
CA TRP A 246 18.81 -7.56 -3.95
C TRP A 246 19.24 -6.17 -4.45
N PRO A 247 20.44 -6.05 -5.04
CA PRO A 247 20.98 -4.78 -5.50
C PRO A 247 20.08 -4.04 -6.49
N LEU A 248 19.95 -2.73 -6.34
CA LEU A 248 19.22 -1.89 -7.29
C LEU A 248 19.98 -1.74 -8.61
N GLU A 249 19.25 -1.63 -9.72
CA GLU A 249 19.85 -1.46 -11.03
C GLU A 249 20.28 -0.01 -11.25
N ARG A 250 21.20 0.20 -12.21
CA ARG A 250 21.47 1.56 -12.70
C ARG A 250 20.18 2.17 -13.24
N GLY A 251 20.07 3.50 -13.11
CA GLY A 251 18.87 4.24 -13.53
C GLY A 251 17.81 4.41 -12.43
N TYR A 252 17.95 3.75 -11.27
CA TYR A 252 17.00 3.87 -10.16
C TYR A 252 16.74 5.33 -9.74
N ALA A 253 17.74 6.23 -9.79
CA ALA A 253 17.54 7.63 -9.43
C ALA A 253 16.43 8.32 -10.25
N VAL A 254 16.36 8.05 -11.55
CA VAL A 254 15.31 8.58 -12.44
C VAL A 254 14.00 7.82 -12.24
N ARG A 255 14.06 6.48 -12.18
CA ARG A 255 12.87 5.64 -11.99
C ARG A 255 12.19 5.89 -10.64
N LYS A 256 12.94 6.25 -9.60
CA LYS A 256 12.40 6.70 -8.30
C LYS A 256 11.51 7.92 -8.45
N VAL A 257 11.92 8.93 -9.22
CA VAL A 257 11.08 10.12 -9.48
C VAL A 257 9.81 9.71 -10.22
N LEU A 258 9.93 8.80 -11.20
CA LEU A 258 8.79 8.26 -11.94
C LEU A 258 7.81 7.49 -11.05
N TYR A 259 8.32 6.63 -10.16
CA TYR A 259 7.50 5.84 -9.26
C TYR A 259 6.83 6.72 -8.20
N ASN A 260 7.55 7.70 -7.65
CA ASN A 260 6.98 8.64 -6.68
C ASN A 260 5.93 9.58 -7.29
N LEU A 261 6.01 9.89 -8.59
CA LEU A 261 4.97 10.66 -9.28
C LEU A 261 3.58 10.01 -9.15
N TYR A 262 3.49 8.68 -9.15
CA TYR A 262 2.22 7.97 -8.94
C TYR A 262 1.60 8.34 -7.58
N HIS A 263 2.39 8.28 -6.51
CA HIS A 263 1.92 8.59 -5.16
C HIS A 263 1.62 10.08 -4.99
N LEU A 264 2.40 10.98 -5.61
CA LEU A 264 2.12 12.41 -5.62
C LEU A 264 0.80 12.75 -6.32
N LEU A 265 0.51 12.11 -7.45
CA LEU A 265 -0.78 12.26 -8.13
C LEU A 265 -1.93 11.66 -7.30
N ASN A 266 -1.71 10.53 -6.63
CA ASN A 266 -2.71 9.98 -5.72
C ASN A 266 -3.01 10.92 -4.55
N HIS A 267 -1.97 11.52 -3.94
CA HIS A 267 -2.13 12.50 -2.86
C HIS A 267 -2.79 13.79 -3.35
N LEU A 268 -2.45 14.27 -4.54
CA LEU A 268 -3.18 15.36 -5.20
C LEU A 268 -4.67 15.03 -5.32
N ASN A 269 -4.97 13.81 -5.77
CA ASN A 269 -6.34 13.38 -5.92
C ASN A 269 -7.04 13.38 -4.55
N LEU A 270 -6.47 12.79 -3.51
CA LEU A 270 -7.11 12.63 -2.21
C LEU A 270 -7.19 13.92 -1.37
N PHE A 271 -6.14 14.75 -1.42
CA PHE A 271 -5.94 15.86 -0.47
C PHE A 271 -5.83 17.23 -1.16
N GLY A 272 -5.66 17.26 -2.48
CA GLY A 272 -5.55 18.48 -3.27
C GLY A 272 -4.29 19.30 -3.00
N GLY A 273 -4.43 20.63 -3.05
CA GLY A 273 -3.41 21.57 -2.56
C GLY A 273 -2.02 21.45 -3.20
N GLY A 274 -0.98 21.52 -2.36
CA GLY A 274 0.43 21.63 -2.73
C GLY A 274 1.01 20.44 -3.51
N TYR A 275 0.32 19.29 -3.53
CA TYR A 275 0.75 18.13 -4.30
C TYR A 275 0.69 18.35 -5.82
N ALA A 276 -0.13 19.27 -6.30
CA ALA A 276 -0.18 19.62 -7.72
C ALA A 276 1.17 20.19 -8.21
N GLY A 277 1.78 21.07 -7.40
CA GLY A 277 3.09 21.64 -7.71
C GLY A 277 4.21 20.61 -7.67
N GLN A 278 4.18 19.70 -6.70
CA GLN A 278 5.15 18.61 -6.59
C GLN A 278 5.04 17.64 -7.76
N ALA A 279 3.83 17.20 -8.11
CA ALA A 279 3.60 16.33 -9.25
C ALA A 279 4.07 16.99 -10.57
N LEU A 280 3.75 18.27 -10.77
CA LEU A 280 4.22 19.01 -11.95
C LEU A 280 5.75 19.12 -11.99
N HIS A 281 6.39 19.39 -10.84
CA HIS A 281 7.85 19.44 -10.75
C HIS A 281 8.49 18.10 -11.10
N SER A 282 7.95 16.98 -10.59
CA SER A 282 8.42 15.64 -10.95
C SER A 282 8.24 15.34 -12.44
N ILE A 283 7.12 15.74 -13.04
CA ILE A 283 6.90 15.60 -14.49
C ILE A 283 7.92 16.42 -15.28
N ASP A 284 8.15 17.68 -14.91
CA ASP A 284 9.11 18.54 -15.58
C ASP A 284 10.54 18.00 -15.46
N HIS A 285 10.92 17.45 -14.29
CA HIS A 285 12.21 16.77 -14.11
C HIS A 285 12.35 15.55 -15.03
N LEU A 286 11.34 14.69 -15.08
CA LEU A 286 11.38 13.48 -15.93
C LEU A 286 11.45 13.83 -17.43
N LEU A 287 10.77 14.89 -17.86
CA LEU A 287 10.86 15.37 -19.24
C LEU A 287 12.25 15.95 -19.54
N ALA A 288 12.87 16.64 -18.57
CA ALA A 288 14.23 17.16 -18.72
C ALA A 288 15.28 16.05 -18.87
N GLU A 289 15.14 14.93 -18.15
CA GLU A 289 15.99 13.73 -18.34
C GLU A 289 15.90 13.17 -19.77
N LEU A 290 14.79 13.43 -20.47
CA LEU A 290 14.57 13.05 -21.87
C LEU A 290 14.91 14.17 -22.87
N GLY A 291 15.33 15.35 -22.39
CA GLY A 291 15.64 16.52 -23.23
C GLY A 291 14.44 17.38 -23.63
N HIS A 292 13.37 17.42 -22.83
CA HIS A 292 12.07 18.07 -23.13
C HIS A 292 11.52 19.01 -22.03
#